data_AF-A0A520T144-F1
#
_entry.id   AF-A0A520T144-F1
#
_cell.length_a   1.000
_cell.length_b   1.000
_cell.length_c   1.000
_cell.angle_alpha   90.00
_cell.angle_beta   90.00
_cell.angle_gamma   90.00
#
_symmetry.space_group_name_H-M   'P 1'
#
loop_
_entity.id
_entity.type
_entity.pdbx_description
1 polymer ?
#
loop_
_entity_poly.entity_id
_entity_poly.type
_entity_poly.pdbx_seq_one_letter_code
_entity_poly.pdbx_strand_id
1 'polypeptide(L)'
;MKNFNTIKLLCYSGLIPFYALSILSFNIESIIILDLFSIYSLVILSFLFGSNWLNLIIVQTKGNSKRFLFFVILSPIFLIICEIFFRLEIKFFVYAIFYFLVQLIDNKFITNFDYLKIRKNLTILVIISHIIILINIYSNGI
;
A
#
# COMPACT_ATOMS: atom_id res chain seq x y z
N MET A 1 -9.94 -12.15 -18.28
CA MET A 1 -9.16 -11.01 -18.84
C MET A 1 -8.11 -11.54 -19.81
N LYS A 2 -7.88 -10.88 -20.96
CA LYS A 2 -6.72 -11.19 -21.81
C LYS A 2 -5.43 -10.90 -20.99
N ASN A 3 -4.41 -11.75 -21.09
CA ASN A 3 -3.13 -11.63 -20.38
C ASN A 3 -3.20 -11.73 -18.83
N PHE A 4 -4.18 -12.45 -18.27
CA PHE A 4 -4.33 -12.60 -16.82
C PHE A 4 -3.06 -13.08 -16.09
N ASN A 5 -2.34 -14.04 -16.68
CA ASN A 5 -1.08 -14.55 -16.10
C ASN A 5 0.00 -13.48 -16.02
N THR A 6 0.12 -12.64 -17.05
CA THR A 6 1.07 -11.53 -17.07
C THR A 6 0.71 -10.49 -16.02
N ILE A 7 -0.58 -10.14 -15.89
CA ILE A 7 -1.06 -9.22 -14.85
C ILE A 7 -0.73 -9.77 -13.47
N LYS A 8 -1.04 -11.04 -13.23
CA LYS A 8 -0.72 -11.71 -11.96
C LYS A 8 0.78 -11.66 -11.68
N LEU A 9 1.62 -12.04 -12.65
CA LEU A 9 3.07 -12.01 -12.49
C LEU A 9 3.60 -10.62 -12.13
N LEU A 10 3.15 -9.59 -12.85
CA LEU A 10 3.55 -8.20 -12.57
C LEU A 10 3.10 -7.75 -11.18
N CYS A 11 1.84 -8.00 -10.80
CA CYS A 11 1.36 -7.56 -9.49
C CYS A 11 2.08 -8.27 -8.33
N TYR A 12 2.38 -9.57 -8.46
CA TYR A 12 3.12 -10.30 -7.43
C TYR A 12 4.62 -9.97 -7.43
N SER A 13 5.22 -9.55 -8.55
CA SER A 13 6.60 -9.04 -8.54
C SER A 13 6.76 -7.76 -7.70
N GLY A 14 5.69 -6.96 -7.58
CA GLY A 14 5.66 -5.81 -6.67
C GLY A 14 5.75 -6.18 -5.18
N LEU A 15 5.57 -7.45 -4.80
CA LEU A 15 5.77 -7.91 -3.42
C LEU A 15 7.23 -8.19 -3.08
N ILE A 16 8.09 -8.34 -4.09
CA ILE A 16 9.49 -8.75 -3.88
C ILE A 16 10.19 -7.79 -2.91
N PRO A 17 10.12 -6.45 -3.07
CA PRO A 17 10.79 -5.55 -2.14
C PRO A 17 10.21 -5.57 -0.73
N PHE A 18 8.88 -5.75 -0.57
CA PHE A 18 8.25 -5.87 0.74
C PHE A 18 8.80 -7.08 1.52
N TYR A 19 8.88 -8.25 0.89
CA TYR A 19 9.40 -9.44 1.54
C TYR A 19 10.91 -9.40 1.74
N ALA A 20 11.65 -8.98 0.71
CA ALA A 20 13.11 -8.91 0.78
C ALA A 20 13.56 -7.97 1.89
N LEU A 21 13.01 -6.75 1.95
CA LEU A 21 13.41 -5.76 2.95
C LEU A 21 12.91 -6.11 4.36
N SER A 22 11.69 -6.67 4.49
CA SER A 22 11.19 -7.11 5.81
C SER A 22 12.04 -8.24 6.39
N ILE A 23 12.44 -9.23 5.60
CA ILE A 23 13.32 -10.32 6.05
C ILE A 23 14.73 -9.79 6.33
N LEU A 24 15.29 -8.98 5.42
CA LEU A 24 16.63 -8.40 5.60
C LEU A 24 16.72 -7.54 6.85
N SER A 25 15.64 -6.87 7.25
CA SER A 25 15.61 -6.03 8.45
C SER A 25 15.93 -6.79 9.74
N PHE A 26 15.66 -8.11 9.81
CA PHE A 26 16.03 -8.94 10.97
C PHE A 26 17.50 -9.33 10.98
N ASN A 27 18.11 -9.43 9.80
CA ASN A 27 19.49 -9.91 9.66
C ASN A 27 20.51 -8.76 9.72
N ILE A 28 20.08 -7.54 9.38
CA ILE A 28 20.93 -6.37 9.26
C ILE A 28 20.24 -5.22 9.98
N GLU A 29 20.80 -4.82 11.12
CA GLU A 29 20.38 -3.62 11.84
C GLU A 29 20.85 -2.37 11.09
N SER A 30 20.02 -1.91 10.15
CA SER A 30 20.31 -0.72 9.37
C SER A 30 19.05 0.10 9.15
N ILE A 31 19.10 1.37 9.59
CA ILE A 31 18.05 2.37 9.36
C ILE A 31 17.73 2.51 7.87
N ILE A 32 18.73 2.31 6.99
CA ILE A 32 18.60 2.41 5.54
C ILE A 32 17.62 1.35 5.01
N ILE A 33 17.58 0.15 5.60
CA ILE A 33 16.64 -0.90 5.17
C ILE A 33 15.20 -0.50 5.50
N LEU A 34 14.99 0.09 6.69
CA LEU A 34 13.68 0.58 7.11
C LEU A 34 13.24 1.77 6.24
N ASP A 35 14.14 2.70 5.94
CA ASP A 35 13.85 3.83 5.05
C ASP A 35 13.52 3.36 3.62
N LEU A 36 14.28 2.41 3.07
CA LEU A 36 13.97 1.82 1.75
C LEU A 36 12.60 1.13 1.74
N PHE A 37 12.25 0.42 2.82
CA PHE A 37 10.92 -0.19 2.95
C PHE A 37 9.84 0.88 3.02
N SER A 38 10.04 1.96 3.78
CA SER A 38 9.11 3.08 3.92
C SER A 38 8.88 3.79 2.59
N ILE A 39 9.96 4.17 1.89
CA ILE A 39 9.91 4.86 0.60
C ILE A 39 9.23 3.97 -0.44
N TYR A 40 9.55 2.67 -0.50
CA TYR A 40 8.88 1.75 -1.42
C TYR A 40 7.37 1.66 -1.13
N SER A 41 7.01 1.57 0.14
CA SER A 41 5.63 1.56 0.59
C SER A 41 4.87 2.83 0.19
N LEU A 42 5.50 4.00 0.37
CA LEU A 42 4.97 5.30 -0.04
C LEU A 42 4.72 5.37 -1.55
N VAL A 43 5.68 4.91 -2.36
CA VAL A 43 5.57 4.88 -3.83
C VAL A 43 4.39 4.02 -4.26
N ILE A 44 4.26 2.81 -3.70
CA ILE A 44 3.16 1.90 -4.04
C ILE A 44 1.81 2.49 -3.59
N LEU A 45 1.69 3.02 -2.38
CA LEU A 45 0.45 3.67 -1.93
C LEU A 45 0.06 4.84 -2.83
N SER A 46 1.02 5.70 -3.16
CA SER A 46 0.81 6.84 -4.05
C SER A 46 0.33 6.40 -5.44
N PHE A 47 0.94 5.34 -5.99
CA PHE A 47 0.51 4.72 -7.23
C PHE A 47 -0.92 4.14 -7.13
N LEU A 48 -1.24 3.44 -6.05
CA LEU A 48 -2.57 2.83 -5.87
C LEU A 48 -3.67 3.90 -5.79
N PHE A 49 -3.47 4.96 -5.01
CA PHE A 49 -4.39 6.11 -5.00
C PHE A 49 -4.47 6.78 -6.38
N GLY A 50 -3.31 7.03 -7.01
CA GLY A 50 -3.20 7.58 -8.36
C GLY A 50 -3.77 6.69 -9.47
N SER A 51 -4.05 5.41 -9.22
CA SER A 51 -4.75 4.53 -10.16
C SER A 51 -6.27 4.55 -9.97
N ASN A 52 -6.74 4.89 -8.77
CA ASN A 52 -8.16 4.79 -8.40
C ASN A 52 -8.99 6.03 -8.76
N TRP A 53 -8.38 7.22 -8.95
CA TRP A 53 -9.13 8.45 -9.28
C TRP A 53 -9.94 8.34 -10.58
N LEU A 54 -9.39 7.72 -11.63
CA LEU A 54 -10.07 7.57 -12.92
C LEU A 54 -11.28 6.64 -12.80
N ASN A 55 -11.13 5.51 -12.09
CA ASN A 55 -12.25 4.62 -11.79
C ASN A 55 -13.34 5.33 -10.97
N LEU A 56 -12.95 6.17 -10.01
CA LEU A 56 -13.89 6.97 -9.22
C LEU A 56 -14.67 7.99 -10.05
N ILE A 57 -14.07 8.55 -11.10
CA ILE A 57 -14.73 9.50 -12.02
C ILE A 57 -15.66 8.77 -12.98
N ILE A 58 -15.22 7.66 -13.56
CA ILE A 58 -16.03 6.93 -14.57
C ILE A 58 -17.22 6.23 -13.90
N VAL A 59 -17.05 5.68 -12.70
CA VAL A 59 -18.09 4.94 -11.96
C VAL A 59 -19.01 5.88 -11.17
N GLN A 60 -19.07 7.18 -11.50
CA GLN A 60 -19.79 8.27 -10.79
C GLN A 60 -21.33 8.15 -10.69
N THR A 61 -21.92 6.97 -10.84
CA THR A 61 -23.39 6.79 -10.80
C THR A 61 -24.01 6.93 -9.40
N LYS A 62 -23.22 7.01 -8.32
CA LYS A 62 -23.73 7.09 -6.93
C LYS A 62 -23.14 8.28 -6.18
N GLY A 63 -24.00 9.17 -5.67
CA GLY A 63 -23.72 10.52 -5.15
C GLY A 63 -22.68 10.72 -4.03
N ASN A 64 -21.94 9.68 -3.60
CA ASN A 64 -20.85 9.79 -2.62
C ASN A 64 -19.44 9.88 -3.25
N SER A 65 -19.31 9.92 -4.57
CA SER A 65 -18.03 9.89 -5.30
C SER A 65 -17.07 11.04 -4.98
N LYS A 66 -17.57 12.26 -4.73
CA LYS A 66 -16.73 13.45 -4.48
C LYS A 66 -15.87 13.34 -3.22
N ARG A 67 -16.40 12.75 -2.14
CA ARG A 67 -15.63 12.56 -0.89
C ARG A 67 -14.49 11.57 -1.07
N PHE A 68 -14.75 10.46 -1.77
CA PHE A 68 -13.71 9.48 -2.11
C PHE A 68 -12.65 10.08 -3.04
N LEU A 69 -13.07 10.88 -4.03
CA LEU A 69 -12.13 11.55 -4.94
C LEU A 69 -11.19 12.49 -4.16
N PHE A 70 -11.74 13.33 -3.28
CA PHE A 70 -10.95 14.22 -2.44
C PHE A 70 -9.99 13.44 -1.54
N PHE A 71 -10.46 12.37 -0.91
CA PHE A 71 -9.62 11.48 -0.09
C PHE A 71 -8.49 10.87 -0.90
N VAL A 72 -8.77 10.32 -2.10
CA VAL A 72 -7.76 9.70 -2.98
C VAL A 72 -6.70 10.71 -3.42
N ILE A 73 -7.10 11.95 -3.74
CA ILE A 73 -6.18 13.00 -4.20
C ILE A 73 -5.28 13.50 -3.04
N LEU A 74 -5.84 13.67 -1.84
CA LEU A 74 -5.08 14.18 -0.70
C LEU A 74 -4.23 13.11 -0.01
N SER A 75 -4.58 11.83 -0.16
CA SER A 75 -3.88 10.74 0.52
C SER A 75 -2.37 10.71 0.22
N PRO A 76 -1.89 10.78 -1.04
CA PRO A 76 -0.45 10.85 -1.33
C PRO A 76 0.25 12.04 -0.68
N ILE A 77 -0.38 13.22 -0.65
CA ILE A 77 0.18 14.43 -0.03
C ILE A 77 0.36 14.21 1.48
N PHE A 78 -0.67 13.67 2.13
CA PHE A 78 -0.60 13.32 3.55
C PHE A 78 0.48 12.28 3.83
N LEU A 79 0.60 11.24 3.00
CA LEU A 79 1.58 10.18 3.18
C LEU A 79 3.03 10.68 3.02
N ILE A 80 3.28 11.66 2.15
CA ILE A 80 4.58 12.36 2.04
C ILE A 80 4.89 13.13 3.32
N ILE A 81 3.90 13.85 3.88
CA ILE A 81 4.07 14.56 5.16
C ILE A 81 4.38 13.55 6.27
N CYS A 82 3.68 12.42 6.33
CA CYS A 82 4.00 11.34 7.27
C CYS A 82 5.43 10.82 7.08
N GLU A 83 5.87 10.63 5.84
CA GLU A 83 7.24 10.15 5.55
C GLU A 83 8.31 11.10 6.08
N ILE A 84 8.10 12.40 5.97
CA ILE A 84 9.11 13.40 6.35
C ILE A 84 9.13 13.62 7.87
N PHE A 85 7.96 13.68 8.52
CA PHE A 85 7.86 14.20 9.89
C PHE A 85 7.61 13.16 10.97
N PHE A 86 7.09 11.98 10.64
CA PHE A 86 6.66 11.02 11.67
C PHE A 86 7.81 10.08 12.07
N ARG A 87 7.71 9.45 13.24
CA ARG A 87 8.62 8.38 13.65
C ARG A 87 8.30 7.08 12.91
N LEU A 88 9.30 6.21 12.74
CA LEU A 88 9.18 4.99 11.92
C LEU A 88 8.00 4.10 12.31
N GLU A 89 7.75 3.90 13.60
CA GLU A 89 6.68 3.04 14.09
C GLU A 89 5.31 3.60 13.68
N ILE A 90 5.16 4.92 13.81
CA ILE A 90 3.94 5.63 13.43
C ILE A 90 3.80 5.62 11.90
N LYS A 91 4.88 5.80 11.14
CA LYS A 91 4.86 5.74 9.66
C LYS A 91 4.32 4.39 9.18
N PHE A 92 4.90 3.29 9.65
CA PHE A 92 4.51 1.95 9.21
C PHE A 92 3.08 1.59 9.64
N PHE A 93 2.66 2.03 10.82
CA PHE A 93 1.27 1.88 11.25
C PHE A 93 0.30 2.65 10.36
N VAL A 94 0.60 3.92 10.05
CA VAL A 94 -0.20 4.75 9.12
C VAL A 94 -0.25 4.10 7.74
N TYR A 95 0.87 3.62 7.21
CA TYR A 95 0.91 2.98 5.89
C TYR A 95 0.05 1.71 5.84
N ALA A 96 0.11 0.86 6.86
CA ALA A 96 -0.75 -0.32 6.95
C ALA A 96 -2.25 0.05 6.95
N ILE A 97 -2.64 1.11 7.66
CA ILE A 97 -4.02 1.65 7.62
C ILE A 97 -4.37 2.12 6.20
N PHE A 98 -3.49 2.85 5.53
CA PHE A 98 -3.78 3.35 4.19
C PHE A 98 -3.89 2.23 3.15
N TYR A 99 -3.11 1.15 3.25
CA TYR A 99 -3.33 -0.06 2.44
C TYR A 99 -4.72 -0.65 2.66
N PHE A 100 -5.15 -0.73 3.92
CA PHE A 100 -6.50 -1.19 4.24
C PHE A 100 -7.58 -0.26 3.65
N LEU A 101 -7.39 1.06 3.73
CA LEU A 101 -8.31 2.05 3.15
C LEU A 101 -8.38 1.94 1.62
N VAL A 102 -7.26 1.72 0.95
CA VAL A 102 -7.23 1.43 -0.50
C VAL A 102 -8.08 0.20 -0.80
N GLN A 103 -7.96 -0.88 -0.03
CA GLN A 103 -8.77 -2.08 -0.25
C GLN A 103 -10.28 -1.82 -0.11
N LEU A 104 -10.69 -0.97 0.84
CA LEU A 104 -12.10 -0.59 0.99
C LEU A 104 -12.62 0.18 -0.24
N ILE A 105 -11.80 1.07 -0.80
CA ILE A 105 -12.11 1.79 -2.04
C ILE A 105 -12.20 0.80 -3.20
N ASP A 106 -11.22 -0.10 -3.32
CA ASP A 106 -11.17 -1.10 -4.38
C ASP A 106 -12.42 -1.99 -4.38
N ASN A 107 -12.81 -2.51 -3.22
CA ASN A 107 -14.01 -3.34 -3.06
C ASN A 107 -15.29 -2.63 -3.51
N LYS A 108 -15.30 -1.29 -3.48
CA LYS A 108 -16.48 -0.49 -3.82
C LYS A 108 -16.53 -0.08 -5.29
N PHE A 109 -15.37 0.13 -5.93
CA PHE A 109 -15.30 0.78 -7.24
C PHE A 109 -14.69 -0.10 -8.34
N ILE A 110 -13.94 -1.15 -8.01
CA ILE A 110 -13.43 -2.10 -9.00
C ILE A 110 -14.52 -3.13 -9.33
N THR A 111 -14.91 -3.19 -10.59
CA THR A 111 -15.95 -4.11 -11.08
C THR A 111 -15.42 -5.48 -11.48
N ASN A 112 -14.11 -5.59 -11.74
CA ASN A 112 -13.47 -6.84 -12.15
C ASN A 112 -13.11 -7.71 -10.93
N PHE A 113 -13.89 -8.77 -10.70
CA PHE A 113 -13.75 -9.65 -9.54
C PHE A 113 -12.40 -10.39 -9.48
N ASP A 114 -11.89 -10.88 -10.62
CA ASP A 114 -10.62 -11.61 -10.64
C ASP A 114 -9.46 -10.70 -10.24
N TYR A 115 -9.44 -9.48 -10.78
CA TYR A 115 -8.45 -8.47 -10.43
C TYR A 115 -8.60 -8.01 -8.98
N LEU A 116 -9.83 -7.82 -8.49
CA LEU A 116 -10.09 -7.47 -7.10
C LEU A 116 -9.56 -8.53 -6.13
N LYS A 117 -9.70 -9.82 -6.47
CA LYS A 117 -9.16 -10.93 -5.67
C LYS A 117 -7.63 -10.90 -5.60
N ILE A 118 -6.97 -10.60 -6.73
CA ILE A 118 -5.51 -10.38 -6.76
C ILE A 118 -5.14 -9.23 -5.84
N ARG A 119 -5.78 -8.05 -6.00
CA ARG A 119 -5.50 -6.86 -5.16
C ARG A 119 -5.68 -7.16 -3.68
N LYS A 120 -6.79 -7.81 -3.29
CA LYS A 120 -7.05 -8.20 -1.90
C LYS A 120 -5.92 -9.04 -1.30
N ASN A 121 -5.48 -10.06 -2.04
CA ASN A 121 -4.40 -10.92 -1.57
C ASN A 121 -3.10 -10.12 -1.41
N LEU A 122 -2.74 -9.28 -2.38
CA LEU A 122 -1.53 -8.46 -2.32
C LEU A 122 -1.58 -7.50 -1.13
N THR A 123 -2.69 -6.79 -0.92
CA THR A 123 -2.85 -5.85 0.19
C THR A 123 -2.68 -6.56 1.54
N ILE A 124 -3.25 -7.75 1.70
CA ILE A 124 -3.07 -8.55 2.93
C ILE A 124 -1.59 -8.89 3.14
N LEU A 125 -0.89 -9.35 2.10
CA LEU A 125 0.52 -9.72 2.18
C LEU A 125 1.40 -8.49 2.51
N VAL A 126 1.10 -7.33 1.94
CA VAL A 126 1.78 -6.06 2.27
C VAL A 126 1.51 -5.64 3.72
N ILE A 127 0.28 -5.72 4.20
CA ILE A 127 -0.04 -5.42 5.61
C ILE A 127 0.74 -6.36 6.55
N ILE A 128 0.83 -7.66 6.21
CA ILE A 128 1.65 -8.61 6.96
C ILE A 128 3.12 -8.17 6.99
N SER A 129 3.70 -7.72 5.87
CA SER A 129 5.08 -7.21 5.87
C SER A 129 5.29 -5.98 6.75
N HIS A 130 4.29 -5.08 6.85
CA HIS A 130 4.36 -3.95 7.77
C HIS A 130 4.31 -4.40 9.24
N ILE A 131 3.48 -5.41 9.56
CA ILE A 131 3.44 -6.01 10.89
C ILE A 131 4.79 -6.64 11.25
N ILE A 132 5.41 -7.36 10.31
CA ILE A 132 6.72 -7.98 10.48
C ILE A 132 7.80 -6.92 10.79
N ILE A 133 7.82 -5.80 10.05
CA ILE A 133 8.73 -4.66 10.32
C ILE A 133 8.47 -4.06 11.70
N LEU A 134 7.20 -3.84 12.07
CA LEU A 134 6.85 -3.30 13.39
C LEU A 134 7.33 -4.22 14.52
N ILE A 135 7.16 -5.54 14.39
CA ILE A 135 7.67 -6.52 15.36
C ILE A 135 9.19 -6.40 15.50
N ASN A 136 9.92 -6.25 14.40
CA ASN A 136 11.38 -6.09 14.42
C ASN A 136 11.80 -4.84 15.21
N ILE A 137 11.18 -3.69 14.90
CA ILE A 137 11.41 -2.42 15.57
C ILE A 137 11.18 -2.55 17.08
N TYR A 138 10.04 -3.11 17.50
CA TYR A 138 9.74 -3.31 18.93
C TYR A 138 10.64 -4.34 19.62
N SER A 139 11.09 -5.37 18.90
CA SER A 139 11.97 -6.40 19.44
C SER A 139 13.38 -5.86 19.70
N ASN A 140 13.89 -5.05 18.78
CA ASN A 140 15.29 -4.59 18.80
C ASN A 140 15.45 -3.18 19.40
N GLY A 141 14.35 -2.50 19.73
CA GLY A 141 14.38 -1.17 20.35
C GLY A 141 14.91 -0.07 19.44
N ILE A 142 14.75 -0.24 18.13
CA ILE A 142 15.10 0.75 17.08
C ILE A 142 13.99 1.79 17.01
#